data_AF-A0A5N6LMB4-F1
#
_entry.id   AF-A0A5N6LMB4-F1
#
_cell.length_a   1.000
_cell.length_b   1.000
_cell.length_c   1.000
_cell.angle_alpha   90.00
_cell.angle_beta   90.00
_cell.angle_gamma   90.00
#
_symmetry.space_group_name_H-M   'P 1'
#
loop_
_entity.id
_entity.type
_entity.pdbx_description
1 polymer ?
#
loop_
_entity_poly.entity_id
_entity_poly.type
_entity_poly.pdbx_seq_one_letter_code
_entity_poly.pdbx_strand_id
1 'polypeptide(L)'
;MEITTVSCVLGVVAMLLFYMSWKISNWLWFKPKKMEKFLRDQGLKGTPYRFMYGDLKEMGQMLKESMSKPMNLNHDIVPRVMPFFHKFITTFGRSVLDS
;
A
#
# COMPACT_ATOMS: atom_id res chain seq x y z
N MET A 1 30.37 -39.44 -8.20
CA MET A 1 29.10 -39.12 -8.90
C MET A 1 28.14 -38.36 -7.99
N GLU A 2 27.95 -38.80 -6.75
CA GLU A 2 27.01 -38.17 -5.79
C GLU A 2 27.31 -36.69 -5.48
N ILE A 3 28.57 -36.32 -5.26
CA ILE A 3 28.97 -34.93 -4.93
C ILE A 3 28.65 -33.97 -6.09
N THR A 4 28.88 -34.40 -7.33
CA THR A 4 28.58 -33.60 -8.53
C THR A 4 27.08 -33.40 -8.68
N THR A 5 26.28 -34.45 -8.46
CA THR A 5 24.81 -34.36 -8.50
C THR A 5 24.27 -33.39 -7.44
N VAL A 6 24.75 -33.48 -6.20
CA VAL A 6 24.35 -32.56 -5.12
C VAL A 6 24.72 -31.11 -5.46
N SER A 7 25.93 -30.87 -5.98
CA SER A 7 26.37 -29.53 -6.40
C SER A 7 25.49 -28.95 -7.51
N CYS A 8 25.14 -29.75 -8.52
CA CYS A 8 24.24 -29.33 -9.59
C CYS A 8 22.84 -28.97 -9.07
N VAL A 9 22.27 -29.78 -8.17
CA VAL A 9 20.96 -29.50 -7.57
C VAL A 9 20.98 -28.19 -6.78
N LEU A 10 22.01 -27.96 -5.95
CA LEU A 10 22.16 -26.71 -5.21
C LEU A 10 22.30 -25.50 -6.13
N GLY A 11 23.04 -25.62 -7.24
CA GLY A 11 23.17 -24.58 -8.25
C GLY A 11 21.84 -24.21 -8.89
N VAL A 12 21.02 -25.21 -9.26
CA VAL A 12 19.69 -24.98 -9.83
C VAL A 12 18.77 -24.30 -8.81
N VAL A 13 18.77 -24.76 -7.56
CA VAL A 13 17.97 -24.14 -6.49
C VAL A 13 18.39 -22.68 -6.27
N ALA A 14 19.69 -22.39 -6.24
CA ALA A 14 20.19 -21.02 -6.08
C ALA A 14 19.75 -20.11 -7.24
N MET A 15 19.82 -20.60 -8.48
CA MET A 15 19.34 -19.84 -9.66
C MET A 15 17.84 -19.56 -9.59
N LEU A 16 17.03 -20.54 -9.16
CA LEU A 16 15.59 -20.35 -8.98
C LEU A 16 15.28 -19.30 -7.90
N LEU A 17 15.98 -19.34 -6.77
CA LEU A 17 15.82 -18.35 -5.70
C LEU A 17 16.21 -16.95 -6.17
N PHE A 18 17.29 -16.83 -6.93
CA PHE A 18 17.71 -15.55 -7.50
C PHE A 18 16.66 -15.01 -8.48
N TYR A 19 16.17 -15.85 -9.38
CA TYR A 19 15.12 -15.48 -10.33
C TYR A 19 13.84 -15.03 -9.63
N MET A 20 13.38 -15.77 -8.62
CA MET A 20 12.19 -15.41 -7.84
C MET A 20 12.37 -14.09 -7.10
N SER A 21 13.52 -13.90 -6.45
CA SER A 21 13.85 -12.65 -5.76
C SER A 21 13.84 -11.47 -6.74
N TRP A 22 14.40 -11.66 -7.94
CA TRP A 22 14.39 -10.61 -8.95
C TRP A 22 12.97 -10.30 -9.45
N LYS A 23 12.16 -11.33 -9.70
CA LYS A 23 10.77 -11.18 -10.11
C LYS A 23 9.94 -10.45 -9.05
N ILE A 24 10.12 -10.77 -7.78
CA ILE A 24 9.42 -10.12 -6.66
C ILE A 24 9.83 -8.64 -6.58
N SER A 25 11.12 -8.34 -6.63
CA SER A 25 11.61 -6.95 -6.61
C SER A 25 11.06 -6.12 -7.78
N ASN A 26 11.05 -6.70 -8.99
CA ASN A 26 10.44 -6.07 -10.15
C ASN A 26 8.94 -5.83 -9.96
N TRP A 27 8.21 -6.85 -9.51
CA TRP A 27 6.79 -6.73 -9.27
C TRP A 27 6.48 -5.66 -8.21
N LEU A 28 7.25 -5.64 -7.12
CA LEU A 28 7.10 -4.74 -5.99
C LEU A 28 7.44 -3.28 -6.31
N TRP A 29 8.23 -3.01 -7.36
CA TRP A 29 8.60 -1.66 -7.77
C TRP A 29 7.85 -1.15 -9.01
N PHE A 30 7.73 -1.99 -10.04
CA PHE A 30 7.14 -1.58 -11.32
C PHE A 30 5.62 -1.61 -11.32
N LYS A 31 4.98 -2.61 -10.70
CA LYS A 31 3.51 -2.65 -10.64
C LYS A 31 2.90 -1.45 -9.91
N PRO A 32 3.35 -1.08 -8.69
CA PRO A 32 2.73 0.04 -7.99
C PRO A 32 2.95 1.37 -8.72
N LYS A 33 4.15 1.61 -9.28
CA LYS A 33 4.41 2.84 -10.06
C LYS A 33 3.54 2.94 -11.32
N LYS A 34 3.29 1.83 -12.01
CA LYS A 34 2.41 1.81 -13.17
C LYS A 34 0.96 2.12 -12.77
N MET A 35 0.50 1.55 -11.66
CA MET A 35 -0.83 1.82 -11.11
C MET A 35 -0.97 3.29 -10.68
N GLU A 36 0.03 3.82 -9.96
CA GLU A 36 0.06 5.23 -9.54
C GLU A 36 -0.06 6.18 -10.73
N LYS A 37 0.71 5.92 -11.81
CA LYS A 37 0.64 6.72 -13.03
C LYS A 37 -0.76 6.64 -13.66
N PHE A 38 -1.32 5.44 -13.79
CA PHE A 38 -2.65 5.24 -14.35
C PHE A 38 -3.74 5.99 -13.58
N LEU A 39 -3.72 5.91 -12.25
CA LEU A 39 -4.68 6.63 -11.40
C LEU A 39 -4.50 8.15 -11.53
N ARG A 40 -3.25 8.63 -11.60
CA ARG A 40 -2.97 10.06 -11.77
C ARG A 40 -3.42 10.59 -13.12
N ASP A 41 -3.28 9.79 -14.18
CA ASP A 41 -3.78 10.12 -15.52
C ASP A 41 -5.33 10.16 -15.55
N GLN A 42 -6.01 9.41 -14.66
CA GLN A 42 -7.45 9.50 -14.43
C GLN A 42 -7.88 10.70 -13.56
N GLY A 43 -6.96 11.58 -13.18
CA GLY A 43 -7.24 12.74 -12.33
C GLY A 43 -7.29 12.41 -10.83
N LEU A 44 -7.11 11.15 -10.44
CA LEU A 44 -7.02 10.73 -9.05
C LEU A 44 -5.62 11.05 -8.51
N LYS A 45 -5.45 12.27 -8.02
CA LYS A 45 -4.24 12.70 -7.29
C LYS A 45 -4.23 12.08 -5.89
N GLY A 46 -3.91 10.79 -5.82
CA GLY A 46 -3.73 10.06 -4.55
C GLY A 46 -2.36 10.31 -3.91
N THR A 47 -2.11 9.63 -2.78
CA THR A 47 -0.80 9.57 -2.13
C THR A 47 0.20 8.77 -2.98
N PRO A 48 1.49 9.15 -3.00
CA PRO A 48 2.51 8.39 -3.72
C PRO A 48 2.74 7.03 -3.06
N TYR A 49 3.13 6.02 -3.83
CA TYR A 49 3.37 4.69 -3.29
C TYR A 49 4.49 4.70 -2.22
N ARG A 50 4.19 4.16 -1.03
CA ARG A 50 5.16 3.94 0.06
C ARG A 50 5.34 2.44 0.32
N PHE A 51 6.58 2.01 0.41
CA PHE A 51 6.98 0.60 0.47
C PHE A 51 6.41 -0.15 1.69
N MET A 52 5.83 -1.34 1.44
CA MET A 52 5.31 -2.34 2.39
C MET A 52 4.16 -1.92 3.32
N TYR A 53 4.25 -0.78 4.00
CA TYR A 53 3.24 -0.35 4.98
C TYR A 53 2.36 0.80 4.49
N GLY A 54 2.72 1.42 3.36
CA GLY A 54 1.86 2.38 2.66
C GLY A 54 1.25 3.41 3.62
N ASP A 55 -0.07 3.56 3.47
CA ASP A 55 -0.92 4.37 4.33
C ASP A 55 -1.58 3.56 5.47
N LEU A 56 -1.34 2.24 5.54
CA LEU A 56 -1.93 1.37 6.58
C LEU A 56 -1.49 1.79 7.99
N LYS A 57 -0.21 2.20 8.14
CA LYS A 57 0.31 2.69 9.42
C LYS A 57 -0.39 3.98 9.84
N GLU A 58 -0.56 4.93 8.91
CA GLU A 58 -1.26 6.18 9.17
C GLU A 58 -2.74 5.94 9.49
N MET A 59 -3.38 5.02 8.76
CA MET A 59 -4.76 4.61 9.01
C MET A 59 -4.95 4.04 10.42
N GLY A 60 -4.06 3.14 10.86
CA GLY A 60 -4.11 2.57 12.21
C GLY A 60 -3.83 3.61 13.32
N GLN A 61 -2.91 4.54 13.07
CA GLN A 61 -2.63 5.64 14.00
C GLN A 61 -3.83 6.59 14.15
N MET A 62 -4.43 7.02 13.03
CA MET A 62 -5.62 7.87 13.04
C MET A 62 -6.82 7.16 13.70
N LEU A 63 -6.99 5.86 13.46
CA LEU A 63 -8.02 5.07 14.13
C LEU A 63 -7.82 5.05 15.64
N LYS A 64 -6.59 4.74 16.09
CA LYS A 64 -6.26 4.72 17.52
C LYS A 64 -6.49 6.09 18.18
N GLU A 65 -6.11 7.17 17.51
CA GLU A 65 -6.33 8.54 17.99
C GLU A 65 -7.81 8.93 18.03
N SER A 66 -8.61 8.51 17.04
CA SER A 66 -10.04 8.79 17.03
C SER A 66 -10.79 8.06 18.15
N MET A 67 -10.33 6.86 18.53
CA MET A 67 -10.93 6.06 19.59
C MET A 67 -10.51 6.54 20.99
N SER A 68 -9.33 7.15 21.13
CA SER A 68 -8.87 7.69 22.42
C SER A 68 -9.57 8.98 22.82
N LYS A 69 -10.09 9.74 21.85
CA LYS A 69 -10.81 11.00 22.11
C LYS A 69 -12.28 10.72 22.47
N PRO A 70 -12.83 11.37 23.51
CA PRO A 70 -14.26 11.31 23.78
C PRO A 70 -15.03 11.96 22.62
N MET A 71 -16.20 11.41 22.26
CA MET A 71 -17.06 11.93 21.21
C MET A 71 -18.50 12.00 21.74
N ASN A 72 -19.20 13.08 21.40
CA ASN A 72 -20.62 13.22 21.70
C ASN A 72 -21.44 12.22 20.87
N LEU A 73 -22.47 11.62 21.47
CA LEU A 73 -23.40 10.72 20.79
C LEU A 73 -24.29 11.54 19.84
N ASN A 74 -23.81 11.73 18.62
CA ASN A 74 -24.56 12.35 17.53
C ASN A 74 -24.65 11.38 16.35
N HIS A 75 -25.36 11.79 15.30
CA HIS A 75 -25.52 10.97 14.09
C HIS A 75 -24.25 10.95 13.21
N ASP A 76 -23.24 11.78 13.50
CA ASP A 76 -22.02 11.91 12.71
C ASP A 76 -20.87 11.08 13.31
N ILE A 77 -20.99 9.76 13.18
CA ILE A 77 -20.03 8.77 13.69
C ILE A 77 -18.88 8.46 12.73
N VAL A 78 -18.98 8.91 11.48
CA VAL A 78 -18.04 8.58 10.40
C VAL A 78 -16.60 9.01 10.72
N PRO A 79 -16.33 10.21 11.28
CA PRO A 79 -14.97 10.63 11.64
C PRO A 79 -14.33 9.75 12.72
N ARG A 80 -15.12 9.03 13.52
CA ARG A 80 -14.63 8.13 14.58
C ARG A 80 -14.40 6.71 14.09
N VAL A 81 -15.31 6.17 13.29
CA VAL A 81 -15.19 4.79 12.77
C VAL A 81 -14.19 4.72 11.62
N MET A 82 -14.15 5.75 10.78
CA MET A 82 -13.35 5.79 9.56
C MET A 82 -12.63 7.16 9.41
N PRO A 83 -11.77 7.56 10.37
CA PRO A 83 -11.10 8.86 10.36
C PRO A 83 -10.25 9.08 9.10
N PHE A 84 -9.58 8.03 8.62
CA PHE A 84 -8.74 8.09 7.42
C PHE A 84 -9.55 8.47 6.17
N PHE A 85 -10.67 7.79 5.93
CA PHE A 85 -11.52 8.05 4.76
C PHE A 85 -12.22 9.40 4.87
N HIS A 86 -12.67 9.78 6.08
CA HIS A 86 -13.25 11.10 6.31
C HIS A 86 -12.24 12.21 5.96
N LYS A 87 -10.98 12.07 6.39
CA LYS A 87 -9.90 13.00 6.01
C LYS A 87 -9.59 12.96 4.51
N PHE A 88 -9.55 11.77 3.92
CA PHE A 88 -9.26 11.61 2.50
C PHE A 88 -10.33 12.29 1.61
N ILE A 89 -11.61 12.07 1.90
CA ILE A 89 -12.73 12.67 1.16
C ILE A 89 -12.79 14.18 1.37
N THR A 90 -12.55 14.68 2.59
CA THR A 90 -12.50 16.13 2.82
C THR A 90 -11.35 16.81 2.07
N THR A 91 -10.21 16.12 1.92
CA THR A 91 -9.01 16.66 1.25
C THR A 91 -9.09 16.55 -0.28
N PHE A 92 -9.46 15.38 -0.80
CA PHE A 92 -9.44 15.08 -2.24
C PHE A 92 -10.83 15.11 -2.90
N GLY A 93 -11.89 14.89 -2.13
CA GLY A 93 -13.27 14.92 -2.65
C GLY A 93 -13.76 16.34 -2.98
N ARG A 94 -13.28 17.37 -2.27
CA ARG A 94 -13.60 18.77 -2.62
C ARG A 94 -13.02 19.19 -3.96
N SER A 95 -11.80 18.73 -4.30
CA SER A 95 -11.19 19.09 -5.58
C SER A 95 -11.94 18.51 -6.80
N VAL A 96 -12.70 17.42 -6.64
CA VAL A 96 -13.48 16.82 -7.73
C VAL A 96 -14.83 17.52 -7.94
N LEU A 97 -15.37 18.18 -6.91
CA LEU A 97 -16.65 18.90 -6.97
C LEU A 97 -16.53 20.35 -7.48
N ASP A 98 -15.34 20.95 -7.36
CA ASP A 98 -15.02 22.30 -7.86
C ASP A 98 -14.37 22.29 -9.27
N SER A 99 -14.31 21.13 -9.95
CA SER A 99 -13.73 20.96 -11.32
C SER A 99 -14.78 20.92 -12.42
#